data_AF-A0A955MVB0-F1
#
_entry.id   AF-A0A955MVB0-F1
#
_cell.length_a   1.000
_cell.length_b   1.000
_cell.length_c   1.000
_cell.angle_alpha   90.00
_cell.angle_beta   90.00
_cell.angle_gamma   90.00
#
_symmetry.space_group_name_H-M   'P 1'
#
loop_
_entity.id
_entity.type
_entity.pdbx_description
1 polymer ?
#
loop_
_entity_poly.entity_id
_entity_poly.type
_entity_poly.pdbx_seq_one_letter_code
_entity_poly.pdbx_strand_id
1 'polypeptide(L)'
;WFTGNPVYPNLFSLFGGANWSETLDRQLRHQYFQFFWEEHSGLLNQLKAVLLSPWDLIAAKHLRGRFSFLVILGLFLAPFLRESWRERTAPILLLALLGYIMWVLFPGNESRFLVPVIPLMILGAAPLFHRAIRNPRYGWIVLPALHLMGFSQLRFPRTLQLEAFTPEGYQHILETTTTTRYSLWREVEKKVPPDGRIAVFFEEQVYYLDRPSFYHWFGGNMEILRQAKTPETVEQRLTEDLGVTHLLLGYRDFNYYLSFNCPSKEEMDWEKDLMEEILDRYAQKVLEYEDYVLFALGPAGERSGL
;
A
#
# COMPACT_ATOMS: atom_id res chain seq x y z
N TRP A 1 17.25 -2.40 14.47
CA TRP A 1 16.28 -3.46 14.16
C TRP A 1 15.93 -3.35 12.68
N PHE A 2 16.17 -4.39 11.89
CA PHE A 2 15.70 -4.43 10.49
C PHE A 2 14.18 -4.51 10.52
N THR A 3 13.53 -3.44 10.04
CA THR A 3 12.13 -3.18 9.62
C THR A 3 10.94 -4.11 9.94
N GLY A 4 11.08 -5.25 10.62
CA GLY A 4 10.01 -6.24 10.88
C GLY A 4 9.48 -6.95 9.62
N ASN A 5 9.58 -6.30 8.45
CA ASN A 5 9.21 -6.84 7.17
C ASN A 5 10.13 -8.02 6.79
N PRO A 6 9.58 -9.23 6.58
CA PRO A 6 10.34 -10.35 6.07
C PRO A 6 10.87 -10.00 4.69
N VAL A 7 12.10 -10.42 4.42
CA VAL A 7 12.65 -10.42 3.05
C VAL A 7 11.76 -11.27 2.13
N TYR A 8 10.99 -12.21 2.70
CA TYR A 8 10.12 -13.15 2.01
C TYR A 8 8.73 -13.24 2.68
N PRO A 9 7.83 -12.25 2.50
CA PRO A 9 6.52 -12.24 3.16
C PRO A 9 5.67 -13.47 2.82
N ASN A 10 5.79 -13.98 1.60
CA ASN A 10 5.05 -15.18 1.17
C ASN A 10 5.74 -16.51 1.55
N LEU A 11 6.93 -16.49 2.14
CA LEU A 11 7.71 -17.68 2.50
C LEU A 11 8.06 -17.72 3.99
N PHE A 12 7.32 -16.99 4.84
CA PHE A 12 7.51 -17.02 6.29
C PHE A 12 7.40 -18.44 6.85
N SER A 13 6.48 -19.27 6.34
CA SER A 13 6.35 -20.66 6.78
C SER A 13 7.60 -21.52 6.53
N LEU A 14 8.48 -21.10 5.61
CA LEU A 14 9.73 -21.79 5.30
C LEU A 14 10.93 -21.20 6.04
N PHE A 15 10.99 -19.88 6.18
CA PHE A 15 12.16 -19.18 6.71
C PHE A 15 11.99 -18.63 8.13
N GLY A 16 10.77 -18.59 8.65
CA GLY A 16 10.43 -17.92 9.90
C GLY A 16 10.65 -16.40 9.84
N GLY A 17 10.74 -15.79 11.02
CA GLY A 17 10.97 -14.36 11.18
C GLY A 17 10.87 -13.93 12.63
N ALA A 18 11.80 -13.09 13.09
CA ALA A 18 11.68 -12.46 14.40
C ALA A 18 10.53 -11.45 14.35
N ASN A 19 9.55 -11.58 15.26
CA ASN A 19 8.34 -10.74 15.33
C ASN A 19 7.35 -10.94 14.18
N TRP A 20 7.31 -12.14 13.61
CA TRP A 20 6.30 -12.52 12.64
C TRP A 20 5.50 -13.70 13.17
N SER A 21 4.18 -13.55 13.23
CA SER A 21 3.26 -14.60 13.65
C SER A 21 2.49 -15.17 12.46
N GLU A 22 1.92 -16.36 12.66
CA GLU A 22 0.96 -16.92 11.73
C GLU A 22 -0.25 -16.00 11.53
N THR A 23 -0.64 -15.25 12.55
CA THR A 23 -1.71 -14.25 12.45
C THR A 23 -1.31 -13.09 11.54
N LEU A 24 -0.11 -12.53 11.69
CA LEU A 24 0.39 -11.48 10.79
C LEU A 24 0.53 -11.98 9.33
N ASP A 25 1.00 -13.22 9.15
CA ASP A 25 1.08 -13.87 7.84
C ASP A 25 -0.32 -14.05 7.20
N ARG A 26 -1.31 -14.50 7.99
CA ARG A 26 -2.71 -14.60 7.55
C ARG A 26 -3.28 -13.23 7.18
N GLN A 27 -3.01 -12.19 7.98
CA GLN A 27 -3.47 -10.83 7.72
C GLN A 27 -2.90 -10.23 6.44
N LEU A 28 -1.60 -10.37 6.23
CA LEU A 28 -0.95 -9.85 5.03
C LEU A 28 -1.39 -10.62 3.79
N ARG A 29 -1.53 -11.94 3.89
CA ARG A 29 -2.14 -12.72 2.81
C ARG A 29 -3.56 -12.24 2.55
N HIS A 30 -4.40 -12.10 3.57
CA HIS A 30 -5.75 -11.59 3.40
C HIS A 30 -5.74 -10.24 2.69
N GLN A 31 -4.93 -9.27 3.13
CA GLN A 31 -4.81 -7.98 2.46
C GLN A 31 -4.37 -8.09 0.99
N TYR A 32 -3.32 -8.86 0.72
CA TYR A 32 -2.75 -8.99 -0.63
C TYR A 32 -3.62 -9.81 -1.58
N PHE A 33 -4.43 -10.75 -1.07
CA PHE A 33 -5.30 -11.61 -1.85
C PHE A 33 -6.73 -11.07 -1.96
N GLN A 34 -7.28 -10.45 -0.91
CA GLN A 34 -8.67 -9.99 -0.84
C GLN A 34 -8.98 -8.89 -1.85
N PHE A 35 -8.06 -7.93 -2.03
CA PHE A 35 -8.25 -6.81 -2.94
C PHE A 35 -8.50 -7.21 -4.41
N PHE A 36 -8.10 -8.40 -4.82
CA PHE A 36 -8.28 -8.87 -6.20
C PHE A 36 -9.17 -10.12 -6.30
N TRP A 37 -9.09 -11.04 -5.33
CA TRP A 37 -9.67 -12.39 -5.49
C TRP A 37 -10.95 -12.64 -4.67
N GLU A 38 -11.16 -11.97 -3.54
CA GLU A 38 -12.36 -12.22 -2.71
C GLU A 38 -13.61 -11.54 -3.26
N GLU A 39 -13.49 -10.33 -3.84
CA GLU A 39 -14.57 -9.72 -4.65
C GLU A 39 -15.00 -10.63 -5.81
N HIS A 40 -14.11 -11.53 -6.23
CA HIS A 40 -14.27 -12.41 -7.38
C HIS A 40 -14.37 -13.89 -6.98
N SER A 41 -14.98 -14.20 -5.84
CA SER A 41 -15.20 -15.60 -5.41
C SER A 41 -15.82 -16.45 -6.55
N GLY A 42 -15.21 -17.62 -6.79
CA GLY A 42 -15.58 -18.56 -7.86
C GLY A 42 -14.77 -18.42 -9.15
N LEU A 43 -14.40 -19.56 -9.76
CA LEU A 43 -13.52 -19.64 -10.95
C LEU A 43 -13.96 -18.71 -12.10
N LEU A 44 -15.26 -18.58 -12.36
CA LEU A 44 -15.77 -17.72 -13.43
C LEU A 44 -15.47 -16.23 -13.16
N ASN A 45 -15.65 -15.78 -11.92
CA ASN A 45 -15.40 -14.40 -11.55
C ASN A 45 -13.90 -14.10 -11.52
N GLN A 46 -13.10 -15.06 -11.08
CA GLN A 46 -11.63 -15.03 -11.17
C GLN A 46 -11.16 -14.88 -12.63
N LEU A 47 -11.70 -15.69 -13.55
CA LEU A 47 -11.40 -15.57 -14.97
C LEU A 47 -11.86 -14.23 -15.53
N LYS A 48 -13.03 -13.72 -15.13
CA LYS A 48 -13.48 -12.37 -15.51
C LYS A 48 -12.52 -11.30 -15.00
N ALA A 49 -12.07 -11.38 -13.75
CA ALA A 49 -11.10 -10.44 -13.18
C ALA A 49 -9.80 -10.46 -13.96
N VAL A 50 -9.28 -11.64 -14.32
CA VAL A 50 -8.09 -11.78 -15.17
C VAL A 50 -8.32 -11.14 -16.55
N LEU A 51 -9.45 -11.43 -17.20
CA LEU A 51 -9.77 -10.92 -18.54
C LEU A 51 -10.06 -9.41 -18.57
N LEU A 52 -10.65 -8.88 -17.48
CA LEU A 52 -11.01 -7.47 -17.34
C LEU A 52 -9.93 -6.64 -16.65
N SER A 53 -8.94 -7.25 -16.01
CA SER A 53 -7.84 -6.56 -15.34
C SER A 53 -7.11 -5.51 -16.20
N PRO A 54 -6.98 -5.68 -17.52
CA PRO A 54 -6.45 -4.61 -18.36
C PRO A 54 -7.38 -3.39 -18.39
N TRP A 55 -8.69 -3.59 -18.47
CA TRP A 55 -9.65 -2.50 -18.35
C TRP A 55 -9.57 -1.82 -16.98
N ASP A 56 -9.40 -2.59 -15.91
CA ASP A 56 -9.29 -2.03 -14.55
C ASP A 56 -8.01 -1.21 -14.35
N LEU A 57 -6.90 -1.59 -14.98
CA LEU A 57 -5.66 -0.82 -15.05
C LEU A 57 -5.82 0.52 -15.78
N ILE A 58 -6.71 0.59 -16.77
CA ILE A 58 -7.05 1.83 -17.50
C ILE A 58 -8.01 2.69 -16.68
N ALA A 59 -9.07 2.07 -16.17
CA ALA A 59 -10.16 2.73 -15.47
C ALA A 59 -9.81 3.14 -14.03
N ALA A 60 -8.68 2.66 -13.50
CA ALA A 60 -8.20 2.94 -12.14
C ALA A 60 -9.16 2.50 -11.04
N LYS A 61 -10.02 1.52 -11.30
CA LYS A 61 -11.12 1.18 -10.39
C LYS A 61 -10.65 0.68 -9.04
N HIS A 62 -9.51 0.00 -8.97
CA HIS A 62 -9.03 -0.67 -7.76
C HIS A 62 -7.52 -0.56 -7.52
N LEU A 63 -6.78 0.12 -8.42
CA LEU A 63 -5.32 0.14 -8.40
C LEU A 63 -4.81 1.55 -8.14
N ARG A 64 -3.84 1.68 -7.21
CA ARG A 64 -3.08 2.91 -6.93
C ARG A 64 -2.18 3.28 -8.11
N GLY A 65 -2.75 3.46 -9.30
CA GLY A 65 -2.03 3.76 -10.53
C GLY A 65 -2.89 3.56 -11.77
N ARG A 66 -2.80 4.51 -12.70
CA ARG A 66 -3.39 4.42 -14.04
C ARG A 66 -2.33 4.06 -15.04
N PHE A 67 -2.57 3.01 -15.82
CA PHE A 67 -1.71 2.69 -16.96
C PHE A 67 -2.32 3.14 -18.27
N SER A 68 -1.43 3.45 -19.22
CA SER A 68 -1.84 3.78 -20.56
C SER A 68 -2.47 2.55 -21.23
N PHE A 69 -3.61 2.75 -21.86
CA PHE A 69 -4.30 1.76 -22.70
C PHE A 69 -3.36 1.13 -23.76
N LEU A 70 -2.31 1.85 -24.19
CA LEU A 70 -1.31 1.36 -25.16
C LEU A 70 -0.57 0.10 -24.71
N VAL A 71 -0.23 0.03 -23.42
CA VAL A 71 0.47 -1.11 -22.80
C VAL A 71 -0.40 -2.37 -22.90
N ILE A 72 -1.69 -2.19 -22.66
CA ILE A 72 -2.70 -3.24 -22.63
C ILE A 72 -3.12 -3.67 -24.03
N LEU A 73 -3.30 -2.73 -24.95
CA LEU A 73 -3.57 -3.02 -26.35
C LEU A 73 -2.42 -3.80 -26.99
N GLY A 74 -1.17 -3.49 -26.60
CA GLY A 74 0.01 -4.25 -27.01
C GLY A 74 -0.04 -5.73 -26.64
N LEU A 75 -0.48 -6.05 -25.41
CA LEU A 75 -0.68 -7.43 -24.94
C LEU A 75 -1.74 -8.18 -25.73
N PHE A 76 -2.87 -7.53 -26.02
CA PHE A 76 -3.99 -8.18 -26.71
C PHE A 76 -3.78 -8.33 -28.22
N LEU A 77 -3.01 -7.46 -28.86
CA LEU A 77 -2.72 -7.56 -30.29
C LEU A 77 -1.58 -8.54 -30.61
N ALA A 78 -0.71 -8.83 -29.64
CA ALA A 78 0.46 -9.70 -29.82
C ALA A 78 0.14 -11.14 -30.29
N PRO A 79 -0.92 -11.84 -29.82
CA PRO A 79 -1.25 -13.18 -30.27
C PRO A 79 -1.80 -13.24 -31.70
N PHE A 80 -2.46 -12.18 -32.17
CA PHE A 80 -3.17 -12.18 -33.46
C PHE A 80 -2.29 -11.83 -34.65
N LEU A 81 -1.06 -11.40 -34.40
CA LEU A 81 -0.11 -11.05 -35.44
C LEU A 81 0.88 -12.20 -35.59
N ARG A 82 0.47 -13.27 -36.26
CA ARG A 82 1.29 -14.47 -36.53
C ARG A 82 2.71 -14.14 -37.06
N GLU A 83 2.84 -13.00 -37.73
CA GLU A 83 4.09 -12.46 -38.26
C GLU A 83 5.03 -11.87 -37.20
N SER A 84 4.53 -11.38 -36.05
CA SER A 84 5.36 -10.87 -34.95
C SER A 84 6.03 -11.97 -34.12
N TRP A 85 5.58 -13.21 -34.28
CA TRP A 85 6.22 -14.40 -33.71
C TRP A 85 7.41 -14.89 -34.55
N ARG A 86 7.58 -14.37 -35.78
CA ARG A 86 8.71 -14.71 -36.66
C ARG A 86 9.94 -13.81 -36.45
N GLU A 87 9.84 -12.76 -35.65
CA GLU A 87 10.89 -11.76 -35.45
C GLU A 87 11.52 -11.83 -34.04
N ARG A 88 12.59 -11.04 -33.83
CA ARG A 88 13.29 -10.86 -32.55
C ARG A 88 12.39 -10.29 -31.42
N THR A 89 11.13 -10.02 -31.70
CA THR A 89 10.13 -9.49 -30.76
C THR A 89 9.46 -10.57 -29.90
N ALA A 90 9.43 -11.83 -30.35
CA ALA A 90 8.74 -12.90 -29.64
C ALA A 90 9.27 -13.14 -28.21
N PRO A 91 10.60 -13.13 -27.94
CA PRO A 91 11.11 -13.27 -26.58
C PRO A 91 10.70 -12.11 -25.67
N ILE A 92 10.64 -10.88 -26.19
CA ILE A 92 10.25 -9.68 -25.44
C ILE A 92 8.77 -9.77 -25.06
N LEU A 93 7.92 -10.16 -26.02
CA LEU A 93 6.49 -10.36 -25.77
C LEU A 93 6.23 -11.50 -24.78
N LEU A 94 6.99 -12.60 -24.87
CA LEU A 94 6.89 -13.71 -23.92
C LEU A 94 7.29 -13.27 -22.50
N LEU A 95 8.38 -12.50 -22.36
CA LEU A 95 8.80 -11.98 -21.06
C LEU A 95 7.79 -10.99 -20.49
N ALA A 96 7.24 -10.11 -21.33
CA ALA A 96 6.17 -9.19 -20.96
C ALA A 96 4.90 -9.94 -20.51
N LEU A 97 4.51 -10.98 -21.25
CA LEU A 97 3.36 -11.83 -20.92
C LEU A 97 3.61 -12.59 -19.62
N LEU A 98 4.80 -13.15 -19.42
CA LEU A 98 5.16 -13.83 -18.17
C LEU A 98 5.11 -12.85 -16.99
N GLY A 99 5.70 -11.66 -17.12
CA GLY A 99 5.64 -10.62 -16.10
C GLY A 99 4.20 -10.18 -15.79
N TYR A 100 3.35 -10.10 -16.82
CA TYR A 100 1.92 -9.82 -16.64
C TYR A 100 1.19 -10.94 -15.92
N ILE A 101 1.39 -12.19 -16.34
CA ILE A 101 0.79 -13.37 -15.71
C ILE A 101 1.24 -13.45 -14.25
N MET A 102 2.52 -13.22 -13.97
CA MET A 102 3.02 -13.13 -12.61
C MET A 102 2.32 -12.01 -11.84
N TRP A 103 2.18 -10.83 -12.43
CA TRP A 103 1.45 -9.73 -11.80
C TRP A 103 -0.02 -10.04 -11.56
N VAL A 104 -0.70 -10.83 -12.39
CA VAL A 104 -2.10 -11.22 -12.14
C VAL A 104 -2.20 -12.32 -11.08
N LEU A 105 -1.32 -13.31 -11.13
CA LEU A 105 -1.40 -14.54 -10.33
C LEU A 105 -0.74 -14.43 -8.95
N PHE A 106 0.22 -13.54 -8.75
CA PHE A 106 0.90 -13.39 -7.46
C PHE A 106 0.09 -12.48 -6.52
N PRO A 107 0.33 -12.54 -5.20
CA PRO A 107 -0.39 -11.71 -4.24
C PRO A 107 0.11 -10.26 -4.30
N GLY A 108 -0.78 -9.29 -4.12
CA GLY A 108 -0.44 -7.88 -4.08
C GLY A 108 -0.22 -7.26 -5.45
N ASN A 109 -1.22 -7.38 -6.33
CA ASN A 109 -1.30 -6.86 -7.71
C ASN A 109 -1.22 -5.33 -7.81
N GLU A 110 -0.26 -4.71 -7.12
CA GLU A 110 -0.06 -3.28 -7.15
C GLU A 110 0.50 -2.86 -8.50
N SER A 111 0.01 -1.72 -8.96
CA SER A 111 0.45 -1.07 -10.19
C SER A 111 1.98 -0.97 -10.29
N ARG A 112 2.67 -0.65 -9.18
CA ARG A 112 4.13 -0.48 -9.14
C ARG A 112 4.93 -1.70 -9.65
N PHE A 113 4.39 -2.90 -9.55
CA PHE A 113 5.08 -4.11 -10.04
C PHE A 113 5.01 -4.28 -11.56
N LEU A 114 4.15 -3.53 -12.26
CA LEU A 114 4.11 -3.48 -13.72
C LEU A 114 5.16 -2.54 -14.32
N VAL A 115 5.80 -1.68 -13.52
CA VAL A 115 6.85 -0.73 -13.98
C VAL A 115 7.92 -1.39 -14.85
N PRO A 116 8.52 -2.55 -14.49
CA PRO A 116 9.47 -3.23 -15.37
C PRO A 116 8.82 -3.93 -16.57
N VAL A 117 7.56 -4.33 -16.46
CA VAL A 117 6.84 -5.09 -17.51
C VAL A 117 6.38 -4.17 -18.64
N ILE A 118 6.00 -2.93 -18.31
CA ILE A 118 5.47 -1.95 -19.26
C ILE A 118 6.44 -1.61 -20.41
N PRO A 119 7.73 -1.28 -20.16
CA PRO A 119 8.69 -1.06 -21.24
C PRO A 119 8.79 -2.26 -22.18
N LEU A 120 8.76 -3.49 -21.65
CA LEU A 120 8.80 -4.70 -22.48
C LEU A 120 7.54 -4.83 -23.34
N MET A 121 6.37 -4.53 -22.78
CA MET A 121 5.11 -4.50 -23.54
C MET A 121 5.17 -3.46 -24.66
N ILE A 122 5.67 -2.25 -24.39
CA ILE A 122 5.81 -1.19 -25.38
C ILE A 122 6.79 -1.60 -26.49
N LEU A 123 7.95 -2.14 -26.12
CA LEU A 123 8.97 -2.60 -27.08
C LEU A 123 8.44 -3.76 -27.95
N GLY A 124 7.71 -4.69 -27.36
CA GLY A 124 7.07 -5.78 -28.08
C GLY A 124 5.94 -5.32 -29.00
N ALA A 125 5.17 -4.31 -28.59
CA ALA A 125 4.04 -3.78 -29.36
C ALA A 125 4.45 -2.77 -30.43
N ALA A 126 5.57 -2.08 -30.31
CA ALA A 126 5.98 -1.02 -31.22
C ALA A 126 6.08 -1.46 -32.69
N PRO A 127 6.69 -2.62 -33.03
CA PRO A 127 6.69 -3.11 -34.41
C PRO A 127 5.29 -3.45 -34.94
N LEU A 128 4.39 -3.87 -34.05
CA LEU A 128 2.98 -4.15 -34.37
C LEU A 128 2.27 -2.86 -34.77
N PHE A 129 2.39 -1.83 -33.94
CA PHE A 129 1.80 -0.52 -34.22
C PHE A 129 2.38 0.09 -35.50
N HIS A 130 3.69 0.00 -35.70
CA HIS A 130 4.33 0.50 -36.91
C HIS A 130 3.76 -0.14 -38.18
N ARG A 131 3.56 -1.48 -38.18
CA ARG A 131 2.93 -2.18 -39.31
C ARG A 131 1.46 -1.84 -39.47
N ALA A 132 0.72 -1.82 -38.37
CA ALA A 132 -0.71 -1.56 -38.38
C ALA A 132 -1.03 -0.15 -38.91
N ILE A 133 -0.23 0.85 -38.55
CA ILE A 133 -0.33 2.22 -39.07
C ILE A 133 -0.06 2.27 -40.58
N ARG A 134 0.92 1.49 -41.07
CA ARG A 134 1.23 1.42 -42.52
C ARG A 134 0.23 0.60 -43.34
N ASN A 135 -0.56 -0.25 -42.71
CA ASN A 135 -1.58 -1.03 -43.39
C ASN A 135 -2.91 -0.24 -43.43
N PRO A 136 -3.43 0.13 -44.61
CA PRO A 136 -4.64 0.95 -44.71
C PRO A 136 -5.87 0.29 -44.10
N ARG A 137 -5.89 -1.04 -43.93
CA ARG A 137 -6.99 -1.76 -43.26
C ARG A 137 -7.02 -1.59 -41.75
N TYR A 138 -5.87 -1.37 -41.13
CA TYR A 138 -5.74 -1.28 -39.67
C TYR A 138 -5.40 0.13 -39.19
N GLY A 139 -4.74 0.94 -40.03
CA GLY A 139 -4.32 2.30 -39.70
C GLY A 139 -5.48 3.22 -39.32
N TRP A 140 -6.66 3.05 -39.94
CA TRP A 140 -7.85 3.83 -39.61
C TRP A 140 -8.46 3.48 -38.25
N ILE A 141 -8.15 2.32 -37.66
CA ILE A 141 -8.55 1.96 -36.30
C ILE A 141 -7.48 2.38 -35.31
N VAL A 142 -6.22 2.08 -35.63
CA VAL A 142 -5.08 2.30 -34.73
C VAL A 142 -4.85 3.79 -34.51
N LEU A 143 -4.84 4.62 -35.56
CA LEU A 143 -4.55 6.05 -35.41
C LEU A 143 -5.57 6.80 -34.54
N PRO A 144 -6.90 6.65 -34.74
CA PRO A 144 -7.88 7.26 -33.84
C PRO A 144 -7.81 6.70 -32.42
N ALA A 145 -7.53 5.40 -32.26
CA ALA A 145 -7.34 4.82 -30.94
C ALA A 145 -6.15 5.48 -30.22
N LEU A 146 -4.98 5.61 -30.88
CA LEU A 146 -3.81 6.32 -30.34
C LEU A 146 -4.13 7.77 -29.97
N HIS A 147 -4.89 8.49 -30.81
CA HIS A 147 -5.27 9.88 -30.56
C HIS A 147 -6.25 10.03 -29.40
N LEU A 148 -7.30 9.20 -29.35
CA LEU A 148 -8.26 9.18 -28.25
C LEU A 148 -7.57 8.88 -26.92
N MET A 149 -6.54 8.03 -26.95
CA MET A 149 -5.70 7.74 -25.78
C MET A 149 -4.81 8.92 -25.38
N GLY A 150 -4.09 9.53 -26.32
CA GLY A 150 -3.31 10.74 -26.03
C GLY A 150 -4.21 11.82 -25.42
N PHE A 151 -5.40 11.99 -25.98
CA PHE A 151 -6.40 12.94 -25.49
C PHE A 151 -6.99 12.58 -24.12
N SER A 152 -7.20 11.29 -23.83
CA SER A 152 -7.67 10.87 -22.50
C SER A 152 -6.62 11.11 -21.42
N GLN A 153 -5.33 11.06 -21.75
CA GLN A 153 -4.24 11.47 -20.85
C GLN A 153 -4.22 12.99 -20.65
N LEU A 154 -4.57 13.81 -21.65
CA LEU A 154 -4.67 15.27 -21.51
C LEU A 154 -5.78 15.72 -20.54
N ARG A 155 -6.84 14.91 -20.36
CA ARG A 155 -7.89 15.18 -19.34
C ARG A 155 -7.39 15.06 -17.91
N PHE A 156 -6.20 14.50 -17.72
CA PHE A 156 -5.53 14.45 -16.43
C PHE A 156 -4.25 15.24 -16.56
N PRO A 157 -4.31 16.59 -16.49
CA PRO A 157 -3.09 17.35 -16.34
C PRO A 157 -2.44 16.85 -15.05
N ARG A 158 -1.46 15.97 -15.19
CA ARG A 158 -0.35 15.95 -14.25
C ARG A 158 0.30 17.29 -14.49
N THR A 159 -0.24 18.33 -13.86
CA THR A 159 0.52 19.54 -13.65
C THR A 159 1.78 19.05 -12.99
N LEU A 160 2.86 19.00 -13.76
CA LEU A 160 4.18 18.92 -13.17
C LEU A 160 4.19 20.12 -12.23
N GLN A 161 4.08 19.85 -10.94
CA GLN A 161 4.09 20.90 -9.93
C GLN A 161 5.55 21.36 -9.90
N LEU A 162 5.91 22.23 -10.84
CA LEU A 162 7.27 22.71 -11.00
C LEU A 162 7.75 23.40 -9.72
N GLU A 163 6.81 23.97 -8.98
CA GLU A 163 6.99 24.52 -7.63
C GLU A 163 7.49 23.46 -6.63
N ALA A 164 7.15 22.19 -6.79
CA ALA A 164 7.66 21.10 -5.93
C ALA A 164 9.19 20.92 -6.02
N PHE A 165 9.83 21.48 -7.05
CA PHE A 165 11.29 21.41 -7.22
C PHE A 165 12.01 22.57 -6.52
N THR A 166 11.30 23.52 -5.92
CA THR A 166 11.90 24.50 -5.01
C THR A 166 11.60 24.11 -3.55
N PRO A 167 12.48 24.44 -2.59
CA PRO A 167 12.20 24.17 -1.17
C PRO A 167 10.88 24.77 -0.69
N GLU A 168 10.57 26.00 -1.11
CA GLU A 168 9.37 26.73 -0.70
C GLU A 168 8.10 26.12 -1.30
N GLY A 169 8.13 25.76 -2.59
CA GLY A 169 6.99 25.14 -3.24
C GLY A 169 6.77 23.71 -2.76
N TYR A 170 7.85 22.96 -2.48
CA TYR A 170 7.75 21.66 -1.83
C TYR A 170 7.10 21.77 -0.44
N GLN A 171 7.53 22.71 0.39
CA GLN A 171 6.94 22.96 1.71
C GLN A 171 5.46 23.36 1.59
N HIS A 172 5.14 24.28 0.67
CA HIS A 172 3.76 24.66 0.41
C HIS A 172 2.90 23.46 -0.02
N ILE A 173 3.45 22.57 -0.84
CA ILE A 173 2.78 21.35 -1.27
C ILE A 173 2.57 20.39 -0.10
N LEU A 174 3.55 20.25 0.81
CA LEU A 174 3.37 19.46 2.03
C LEU A 174 2.22 20.01 2.89
N GLU A 175 2.16 21.33 3.05
CA GLU A 175 1.14 22.00 3.87
C GLU A 175 -0.27 22.00 3.23
N THR A 176 -0.37 22.00 1.90
CA THR A 176 -1.65 22.21 1.19
C THR A 176 -2.17 20.99 0.43
N THR A 177 -1.28 20.16 -0.10
CA THR A 177 -1.62 19.11 -1.08
C THR A 177 -1.27 17.71 -0.57
N THR A 178 -0.30 17.61 0.34
CA THR A 178 0.24 16.34 0.82
C THR A 178 -0.34 16.02 2.19
N THR A 179 -1.66 15.79 2.18
CA THR A 179 -2.43 15.03 3.18
C THR A 179 -2.45 15.61 4.60
N THR A 180 -3.59 15.46 5.27
CA THR A 180 -3.80 15.81 6.68
C THR A 180 -2.74 15.24 7.63
N ARG A 181 -1.96 14.26 7.16
CA ARG A 181 -0.82 13.65 7.84
C ARG A 181 0.36 14.59 8.06
N TYR A 182 0.74 15.45 7.11
CA TYR A 182 1.85 16.38 7.35
C TYR A 182 1.53 17.30 8.55
N SER A 183 0.34 17.91 8.51
CA SER A 183 -0.17 18.77 9.59
C SER A 183 -0.32 18.02 10.91
N LEU A 184 -0.81 16.78 10.90
CA LEU A 184 -0.84 15.91 12.08
C LEU A 184 0.55 15.81 12.74
N TRP A 185 1.60 15.54 11.97
CA TRP A 185 2.95 15.40 12.53
C TRP A 185 3.49 16.69 13.12
N ARG A 186 3.20 17.83 12.49
CA ARG A 186 3.54 19.15 13.05
C ARG A 186 2.83 19.39 14.39
N GLU A 187 1.58 18.95 14.54
CA GLU A 187 0.87 19.05 15.82
C GLU A 187 1.39 18.06 16.87
N VAL A 188 1.73 16.82 16.48
CA VAL A 188 2.34 15.81 17.37
C VAL A 188 3.66 16.33 17.93
N GLU A 189 4.52 16.92 17.11
CA GLU A 189 5.83 17.44 17.56
C GLU A 189 5.73 18.57 18.58
N LYS A 190 4.64 19.36 18.58
CA LYS A 190 4.38 20.38 19.60
C LYS A 190 4.04 19.77 20.97
N LYS A 191 3.56 18.52 20.98
CA LYS A 191 3.11 17.81 22.19
C LYS A 191 4.14 16.83 22.72
N VAL A 192 4.96 16.26 21.84
CA VAL A 192 5.97 15.26 22.21
C VAL A 192 7.33 15.94 22.40
N PRO A 193 7.98 15.78 23.58
CA PRO A 193 9.34 16.27 23.81
C PRO A 193 10.34 15.75 22.77
N PRO A 194 11.47 16.45 22.52
CA PRO A 194 12.46 16.02 21.53
C PRO A 194 13.04 14.62 21.75
N ASP A 195 13.14 14.18 23.01
CA ASP A 195 13.58 12.86 23.44
C ASP A 195 12.42 11.84 23.54
N GLY A 196 11.19 12.31 23.40
CA GLY A 196 9.99 11.47 23.44
C GLY A 196 9.93 10.53 22.24
N ARG A 197 9.79 9.23 22.54
CA ARG A 197 9.62 8.17 21.54
C ARG A 197 8.14 7.82 21.35
N ILE A 198 7.70 7.69 20.10
CA ILE A 198 6.30 7.46 19.75
C ILE A 198 6.11 6.07 19.15
N ALA A 199 5.19 5.26 19.68
CA ALA A 199 4.68 4.07 19.01
C ALA A 199 3.48 4.44 18.14
N VAL A 200 3.58 4.18 16.84
CA VAL A 200 2.57 4.61 15.86
C VAL A 200 1.78 3.41 15.38
N PHE A 201 0.49 3.35 15.73
CA PHE A 201 -0.43 2.30 15.33
C PHE A 201 -1.31 2.77 14.18
N PHE A 202 -1.36 1.97 13.11
CA PHE A 202 -2.19 2.18 11.92
C PHE A 202 -1.87 3.48 11.16
N GLU A 203 -0.59 3.83 11.06
CA GLU A 203 -0.10 4.89 10.18
C GLU A 203 1.29 4.53 9.62
N GLU A 204 1.50 4.76 8.33
CA GLU A 204 2.70 4.35 7.59
C GLU A 204 3.59 5.53 7.18
N GLN A 205 3.04 6.75 7.18
CA GLN A 205 3.69 7.96 6.68
C GLN A 205 4.40 8.74 7.79
N VAL A 206 5.18 8.05 8.63
CA VAL A 206 5.92 8.68 9.74
C VAL A 206 7.16 9.45 9.30
N TYR A 207 7.47 9.48 8.01
CA TYR A 207 8.69 10.11 7.48
C TYR A 207 8.70 11.65 7.64
N TYR A 208 7.56 12.26 7.97
CA TYR A 208 7.48 13.68 8.32
C TYR A 208 7.59 13.95 9.82
N LEU A 209 7.72 12.93 10.66
CA LEU A 209 7.81 13.05 12.10
C LEU A 209 9.28 13.18 12.52
N ASP A 210 9.65 14.33 13.07
CA ASP A 210 10.98 14.61 13.61
C ASP A 210 11.09 14.16 15.08
N ARG A 211 10.68 12.91 15.35
CA ARG A 211 10.77 12.26 16.66
C ARG A 211 11.18 10.81 16.50
N PRO A 212 11.92 10.23 17.47
CA PRO A 212 12.12 8.79 17.52
C PRO A 212 10.77 8.08 17.47
N SER A 213 10.57 7.21 16.48
CA SER A 213 9.31 6.50 16.33
C SER A 213 9.51 5.01 16.09
N PHE A 214 8.58 4.24 16.64
CA PHE A 214 8.40 2.84 16.34
C PHE A 214 7.11 2.71 15.55
N TYR A 215 7.21 2.27 14.31
CA TYR A 215 6.06 2.08 13.44
C TYR A 215 6.24 0.77 12.67
N HIS A 216 5.13 0.10 12.42
CA HIS A 216 5.09 -1.03 11.51
C HIS A 216 3.84 -0.90 10.66
N TRP A 217 3.99 -1.32 9.41
CA TRP A 217 2.88 -1.37 8.49
C TRP A 217 1.87 -2.46 8.89
N PHE A 218 0.58 -2.18 8.71
CA PHE A 218 -0.52 -3.14 8.70
C PHE A 218 -0.56 -4.12 9.88
N GLY A 219 -0.83 -3.62 11.08
CA GLY A 219 -1.01 -4.47 12.27
C GLY A 219 0.27 -5.12 12.80
N GLY A 220 1.45 -4.90 12.21
CA GLY A 220 2.69 -5.43 12.77
C GLY A 220 2.98 -4.93 14.19
N ASN A 221 2.52 -3.73 14.54
CA ASN A 221 2.58 -3.24 15.92
C ASN A 221 1.58 -3.96 16.86
N MET A 222 0.52 -4.55 16.32
CA MET A 222 -0.39 -5.42 17.09
C MET A 222 0.31 -6.70 17.54
N GLU A 223 1.41 -7.09 16.90
CA GLU A 223 2.21 -8.23 17.34
C GLU A 223 2.80 -8.01 18.74
N ILE A 224 3.09 -6.75 19.11
CA ILE A 224 3.47 -6.41 20.50
C ILE A 224 2.35 -6.79 21.46
N LEU A 225 1.10 -6.50 21.11
CA LEU A 225 -0.07 -6.84 21.93
C LEU A 225 -0.23 -8.36 22.06
N ARG A 226 -0.15 -9.06 20.93
CA ARG A 226 -0.30 -10.52 20.84
C ARG A 226 0.73 -11.28 21.68
N GLN A 227 1.98 -10.82 21.68
CA GLN A 227 3.05 -11.47 22.42
C GLN A 227 2.95 -11.25 23.93
N ALA A 228 2.52 -10.05 24.33
CA ALA A 228 2.44 -9.65 25.73
C ALA A 228 1.23 -10.23 26.49
N LYS A 229 0.12 -10.52 25.78
CA LYS A 229 -1.12 -11.15 26.29
C LYS A 229 -1.90 -10.39 27.38
N THR A 230 -1.26 -9.54 28.19
CA THR A 230 -1.91 -8.74 29.26
C THR A 230 -1.58 -7.26 29.12
N PRO A 231 -2.46 -6.35 29.59
CA PRO A 231 -2.22 -4.91 29.55
C PRO A 231 -0.91 -4.49 30.22
N GLU A 232 -0.60 -5.09 31.37
CA GLU A 232 0.61 -4.80 32.16
C GLU A 232 1.87 -5.17 31.38
N THR A 233 1.86 -6.33 30.71
CA THR A 233 3.00 -6.79 29.92
C THR A 233 3.16 -5.95 28.66
N VAL A 234 2.06 -5.48 28.06
CA VAL A 234 2.13 -4.56 26.93
C VAL A 234 2.71 -3.22 27.34
N GLU A 235 2.22 -2.65 28.44
CA GLU A 235 2.73 -1.39 28.97
C GLU A 235 4.23 -1.51 29.24
N GLN A 236 4.66 -2.53 29.99
CA GLN A 236 6.06 -2.80 30.27
C GLN A 236 6.89 -2.92 28.97
N ARG A 237 6.36 -3.63 27.96
CA ARG A 237 7.03 -3.80 26.68
C ARG A 237 7.16 -2.48 25.91
N LEU A 238 6.15 -1.62 25.97
CA LEU A 238 6.18 -0.31 25.32
C LEU A 238 7.13 0.65 26.07
N THR A 239 6.99 0.77 27.39
CA THR A 239 7.68 1.78 28.19
C THR A 239 9.09 1.34 28.58
N GLU A 240 9.27 0.19 29.22
CA GLU A 240 10.57 -0.26 29.72
C GLU A 240 11.47 -0.82 28.61
N ASP A 241 10.96 -1.75 27.80
CA ASP A 241 11.77 -2.44 26.80
C ASP A 241 12.04 -1.57 25.56
N LEU A 242 11.03 -0.83 25.11
CA LEU A 242 11.10 -0.03 23.88
C LEU A 242 11.32 1.46 24.16
N GLY A 243 11.20 1.94 25.40
CA GLY A 243 11.38 3.35 25.75
C GLY A 243 10.31 4.26 25.15
N VAL A 244 9.12 3.74 24.83
CA VAL A 244 8.01 4.49 24.25
C VAL A 244 7.39 5.37 25.31
N THR A 245 7.28 6.66 25.00
CA THR A 245 6.68 7.68 25.87
C THR A 245 5.28 8.07 25.41
N HIS A 246 4.98 7.86 24.13
CA HIS A 246 3.71 8.26 23.53
C HIS A 246 3.21 7.18 22.58
N LEU A 247 1.89 7.04 22.47
CA LEU A 247 1.22 6.15 21.53
C LEU A 247 0.31 6.99 20.63
N LEU A 248 0.49 6.88 19.31
CA LEU A 248 -0.43 7.45 18.34
C LEU A 248 -1.29 6.34 17.74
N LEU A 249 -2.62 6.49 17.79
CA LEU A 249 -3.57 5.55 17.22
C LEU A 249 -4.40 6.23 16.12
N GLY A 250 -4.36 5.68 14.91
CA GLY A 250 -5.30 6.03 13.84
C GLY A 250 -6.60 5.22 13.94
N TYR A 251 -7.65 5.79 14.51
CA TYR A 251 -8.91 5.09 14.77
C TYR A 251 -9.62 4.60 13.52
N ARG A 252 -9.62 5.38 12.43
CA ARG A 252 -10.24 4.94 11.17
C ARG A 252 -9.58 3.66 10.65
N ASP A 253 -8.26 3.66 10.61
CA ASP A 253 -7.50 2.54 10.06
C ASP A 253 -7.49 1.35 11.05
N PHE A 254 -7.59 1.60 12.36
CA PHE A 254 -7.82 0.57 13.38
C PHE A 254 -9.22 -0.07 13.25
N ASN A 255 -10.28 0.72 13.08
CA ASN A 255 -11.63 0.20 12.86
C ASN A 255 -11.73 -0.57 11.54
N TYR A 256 -11.05 -0.07 10.50
CA TYR A 256 -10.93 -0.80 9.24
C TYR A 256 -10.20 -2.13 9.44
N TYR A 257 -9.13 -2.13 10.23
CA TYR A 257 -8.42 -3.34 10.63
C TYR A 257 -9.34 -4.35 11.35
N LEU A 258 -10.14 -3.90 12.32
CA LEU A 258 -11.09 -4.74 13.05
C LEU A 258 -12.27 -5.22 12.19
N SER A 259 -12.47 -4.65 11.00
CA SER A 259 -13.52 -5.06 10.07
C SER A 259 -13.11 -6.26 9.20
N PHE A 260 -11.83 -6.64 9.18
CA PHE A 260 -11.37 -7.80 8.42
C PHE A 260 -11.78 -9.10 9.11
N ASN A 261 -12.25 -10.11 8.37
CA ASN A 261 -12.48 -11.45 8.96
C ASN A 261 -11.17 -12.26 9.12
N CYS A 262 -10.02 -11.58 9.22
CA CYS A 262 -8.71 -12.19 9.39
C CYS A 262 -7.86 -11.25 10.25
N PRO A 263 -7.61 -11.57 11.54
CA PRO A 263 -7.72 -12.84 12.24
C PRO A 263 -9.18 -13.24 12.53
N SER A 264 -9.41 -14.29 13.32
CA SER A 264 -10.78 -14.61 13.74
C SER A 264 -11.42 -13.42 14.50
N LYS A 265 -12.75 -13.31 14.46
CA LYS A 265 -13.45 -12.23 15.17
C LYS A 265 -13.11 -12.21 16.66
N GLU A 266 -12.98 -13.37 17.31
CA GLU A 266 -12.60 -13.49 18.72
C GLU A 266 -11.21 -12.91 18.99
N GLU A 267 -10.24 -13.16 18.12
CA GLU A 267 -8.89 -12.58 18.23
C GLU A 267 -8.91 -11.06 18.08
N MET A 268 -9.74 -10.52 17.18
CA MET A 268 -9.87 -9.07 16.99
C MET A 268 -10.59 -8.38 18.14
N ASP A 269 -11.68 -8.97 18.63
CA ASP A 269 -12.40 -8.47 19.79
C ASP A 269 -11.46 -8.44 21.00
N TRP A 270 -10.65 -9.49 21.19
CA TRP A 270 -9.61 -9.52 22.22
C TRP A 270 -8.53 -8.44 22.05
N GLU A 271 -8.00 -8.25 20.84
CA GLU A 271 -7.01 -7.21 20.55
C GLU A 271 -7.56 -5.79 20.81
N LYS A 272 -8.84 -5.59 20.47
CA LYS A 272 -9.54 -4.35 20.74
C LYS A 272 -9.68 -4.11 22.23
N ASP A 273 -10.20 -5.09 22.97
CA ASP A 273 -10.38 -5.00 24.42
C ASP A 273 -9.04 -4.72 25.13
N LEU A 274 -7.96 -5.41 24.70
CA LEU A 274 -6.62 -5.20 25.23
C LEU A 274 -6.10 -3.79 24.95
N MET A 275 -6.27 -3.28 23.72
CA MET A 275 -5.88 -1.90 23.37
C MET A 275 -6.66 -0.87 24.19
N GLU A 276 -7.99 -1.02 24.29
CA GLU A 276 -8.84 -0.13 25.09
C GLU A 276 -8.43 -0.15 26.57
N GLU A 277 -8.15 -1.32 27.13
CA GLU A 277 -7.68 -1.46 28.51
C GLU A 277 -6.32 -0.80 28.75
N ILE A 278 -5.39 -0.87 27.79
CA ILE A 278 -4.10 -0.16 27.86
C ILE A 278 -4.32 1.35 27.84
N LEU A 279 -5.16 1.84 26.93
CA LEU A 279 -5.44 3.26 26.79
C LEU A 279 -6.10 3.81 28.06
N ASP A 280 -7.05 3.10 28.64
CA ASP A 280 -7.75 3.50 29.86
C ASP A 280 -6.83 3.48 31.09
N ARG A 281 -6.00 2.42 31.24
CA ARG A 281 -5.18 2.23 32.43
C ARG A 281 -3.86 2.96 32.39
N TYR A 282 -3.21 3.06 31.23
CA TYR A 282 -1.79 3.44 31.08
C TYR A 282 -1.55 4.68 30.21
N ALA A 283 -2.60 5.23 29.61
CA ALA A 283 -2.46 6.33 28.67
C ALA A 283 -3.28 7.56 29.10
N GLN A 284 -2.82 8.74 28.69
CA GLN A 284 -3.54 10.00 28.82
C GLN A 284 -3.61 10.67 27.46
N LYS A 285 -4.82 10.97 26.99
CA LYS A 285 -5.01 11.69 25.73
C LYS A 285 -4.38 13.09 25.81
N VAL A 286 -3.48 13.41 24.89
CA VAL A 286 -2.78 14.71 24.81
C VAL A 286 -3.10 15.48 23.53
N LEU A 287 -3.53 14.80 22.48
CA LEU A 287 -3.95 15.41 21.22
C LEU A 287 -4.99 14.53 20.53
N GLU A 288 -5.99 15.16 19.94
CA GLU A 288 -6.95 14.56 19.02
C GLU A 288 -6.93 15.40 17.74
N TYR A 289 -6.69 14.75 16.60
CA TYR A 289 -6.55 15.39 15.31
C TYR A 289 -7.19 14.50 14.24
N GLU A 290 -8.36 14.90 13.75
CA GLU A 290 -9.17 14.09 12.83
C GLU A 290 -9.41 12.66 13.38
N ASP A 291 -8.99 11.64 12.64
CA ASP A 291 -9.12 10.22 13.00
C ASP A 291 -7.96 9.71 13.89
N TYR A 292 -7.08 10.59 14.37
CA TYR A 292 -5.90 10.23 15.14
C TYR A 292 -5.95 10.75 16.57
N VAL A 293 -5.51 9.92 17.50
CA VAL A 293 -5.36 10.32 18.91
C VAL A 293 -3.97 9.96 19.39
N LEU A 294 -3.30 10.95 19.98
CA LEU A 294 -2.03 10.80 20.65
C LEU A 294 -2.27 10.69 22.15
N PHE A 295 -1.63 9.71 22.75
CA PHE A 295 -1.63 9.46 24.17
C PHE A 295 -0.20 9.57 24.72
N ALA A 296 -0.03 10.21 25.86
CA ALA A 296 1.18 10.06 26.69
C ALA A 296 1.04 8.77 27.52
N LEU A 297 2.09 7.96 27.56
CA LEU A 297 2.17 6.73 28.36
C LEU A 297 2.83 7.02 29.71
N GLY A 298 2.30 6.44 30.78
CA GLY A 298 2.90 6.49 32.10
C GLY A 298 1.99 5.92 33.18
N PRO A 299 2.53 5.45 34.31
CA PRO A 299 1.72 4.91 35.41
C PRO A 299 0.72 5.96 35.90
N ALA A 300 -0.51 5.55 36.22
CA ALA A 300 -1.61 6.45 36.56
C ALA A 300 -1.29 7.46 37.69
N GLY A 301 -0.31 7.14 38.55
CA GLY A 301 0.13 8.00 39.66
C GLY A 301 1.10 9.14 39.29
N GLU A 302 1.79 9.08 38.15
CA GLU A 302 2.77 10.11 37.74
C GLU A 302 2.20 11.16 36.78
N ARG A 303 0.91 11.06 36.45
CA ARG A 303 0.24 11.87 35.40
C ARG A 303 -0.10 13.31 35.76
N SER A 304 0.11 13.74 37.01
CA SER A 304 -0.30 15.08 37.46
C SER A 304 0.70 16.20 37.10
N GLY A 305 1.83 15.87 36.45
CA GLY A 305 2.91 16.80 36.15
C GLY A 305 3.28 17.00 34.67
N LEU A 306 2.58 16.36 33.73
CA LEU A 306 2.77 16.47 32.27
C LEU A 306 1.65 17.31 31.63
#